data_AF-I0QXP9-F1
#
_entry.id   AF-I0QXP9-F1
#
_cell.length_a   1.000
_cell.length_b   1.000
_cell.length_c   1.000
_cell.angle_alpha   90.00
_cell.angle_beta   90.00
_cell.angle_gamma   90.00
#
_symmetry.space_group_name_H-M   'P 1'
#
loop_
_entity.id
_entity.type
_entity.pdbx_description
1 polymer ?
#
loop_
_entity_poly.entity_id
_entity_poly.type
_entity_poly.pdbx_seq_one_letter_code
_entity_poly.pdbx_strand_id
1 'polypeptide(L)' 'MSQIVLRWIFQRGIVSLAKSVRKERMEENINILDFELSSEDMLQIAALDTATSAFFSHRDPAMVEWLTGRKLDV' A
#
# COMPACT_ATOMS: atom_id res chain seq x y z
N MET A 1 6.17 12.05 1.84
CA MET A 1 5.68 11.06 2.84
C MET A 1 5.40 9.68 2.24
N SER A 2 4.92 9.60 0.99
CA SER A 2 4.73 8.32 0.28
C SER A 2 6.02 7.49 0.22
N GLN A 3 7.18 8.13 0.07
CA GLN A 3 8.50 7.49 0.05
C GLN A 3 8.79 6.64 1.30
N ILE A 4 8.43 7.09 2.50
CA ILE A 4 8.65 6.33 3.75
C ILE A 4 7.83 5.04 3.74
N VAL A 5 6.56 5.12 3.37
CA VAL A 5 5.68 3.94 3.29
C VAL A 5 6.17 2.97 2.22
N LEU A 6 6.53 3.47 1.04
CA LEU A 6 7.04 2.64 -0.04
C LEU A 6 8.38 1.98 0.32
N ARG A 7 9.27 2.69 1.01
CA ARG A 7 10.52 2.15 1.54
C ARG A 7 10.28 1.06 2.59
N TRP A 8 9.32 1.28 3.50
CA TRP A 8 8.94 0.28 4.51
C TRP A 8 8.43 -1.01 3.86
N ILE A 9 7.58 -0.91 2.82
CA ILE A 9 7.10 -2.08 2.06
C ILE A 9 8.29 -2.78 1.37
N PHE A 10 9.19 -2.03 0.74
CA PHE A 10 10.36 -2.55 0.05
C PHE A 10 11.33 -3.29 0.98
N GLN A 11 11.66 -2.74 2.15
CA GLN A 11 12.54 -3.39 3.14
C GLN A 11 11.97 -4.69 3.72
N ARG A 12 10.65 -4.90 3.64
CA ARG A 12 9.99 -6.16 4.01
C ARG A 12 10.02 -7.22 2.89
N GLY A 13 10.62 -6.91 1.74
CA GLY A 13 10.66 -7.80 0.58
C GLY A 13 9.33 -7.89 -0.17
N ILE A 14 8.43 -6.92 0.03
CA ILE A 14 7.11 -6.87 -0.62
C ILE A 14 7.20 -5.93 -1.83
N VAL A 15 6.68 -6.36 -2.98
CA VAL A 15 6.60 -5.51 -4.17
C VAL A 15 5.45 -4.51 -4.03
N SER A 16 5.73 -3.22 -4.20
CA SER A 16 4.74 -2.14 -4.08
C SER A 16 4.20 -1.68 -5.44
N LEU A 17 2.93 -1.30 -5.49
CA LEU A 17 2.28 -0.69 -6.67
C LEU A 17 1.78 0.72 -6.31
N ALA A 18 2.54 1.75 -6.70
CA ALA A 18 2.21 3.15 -6.45
C ALA A 18 1.56 3.77 -7.69
N LYS A 19 0.30 4.19 -7.59
CA LYS A 19 -0.41 4.90 -8.67
C LYS A 19 -0.25 6.41 -8.53
N SER A 20 0.14 7.09 -9.62
CA SER A 20 0.04 8.54 -9.76
C SER A 20 -0.37 8.92 -11.20
N VAL A 21 -0.96 10.09 -11.38
CA VAL A 21 -1.16 10.73 -12.70
C VAL A 21 -0.22 11.91 -12.93
N ARG A 22 0.53 12.32 -11.89
CA ARG A 22 1.50 13.42 -11.91
C ARG A 22 2.90 12.85 -12.02
N LYS A 23 3.67 13.32 -13.00
CA LYS A 23 5.02 12.81 -13.30
C LYS A 23 5.99 13.04 -12.14
N GLU A 24 5.91 14.21 -11.51
CA GLU A 24 6.79 14.58 -10.39
C GLU A 24 6.61 13.61 -9.21
N ARG A 25 5.37 13.14 -8.98
CA ARG A 25 5.09 12.13 -7.95
C ARG A 25 5.54 10.72 -8.35
N MET A 26 5.60 10.39 -9.65
CA MET A 26 6.16 9.11 -10.08
C MET A 26 7.66 9.07 -9.81
N GLU A 27 8.36 10.16 -10.11
CA GLU A 27 9.78 10.35 -9.82
C GLU A 27 10.05 10.33 -8.31
N GLU A 28 9.21 11.01 -7.50
CA GLU A 28 9.29 10.95 -6.04
C GLU A 28 9.10 9.50 -5.53
N ASN A 29 8.08 8.78 -6.01
CA ASN A 29 7.73 7.45 -5.52
C ASN A 29 8.79 6.38 -5.84
N ILE A 30 9.53 6.53 -6.95
CA ILE A 30 10.59 5.58 -7.31
C ILE A 30 11.91 5.88 -6.60
N ASN A 31 12.12 7.13 -6.16
CA ASN A 31 13.30 7.54 -5.41
C ASN A 31 13.23 7.11 -3.93
N ILE A 32 13.26 5.80 -3.71
CA ILE A 32 13.24 5.14 -2.39
C ILE A 32 14.43 4.19 -2.19
N LEU A 33 15.36 4.16 -3.15
CA LEU A 33 16.49 3.23 -3.16
C LEU A 33 17.77 3.85 -2.58
N ASP A 34 17.79 5.16 -2.40
CA ASP A 34 18.89 6.00 -1.97
C ASP A 34 18.99 6.20 -0.44
N PHE A 35 18.01 5.68 0.31
CA PHE A 35 18.02 5.69 1.78
C PHE A 35 17.45 4.40 2.35
N GLU A 36 17.60 4.19 3.66
CA GLU A 36 16.98 3.09 4.39
C GLU A 36 16.36 3.57 5.71
N LEU A 37 15.32 2.85 6.15
CA LEU A 37 14.71 3.02 7.46
C LEU A 37 15.50 2.23 8.49
N SER A 38 15.74 2.86 9.63
CA SER A 38 16.40 2.21 10.76
C SER A 38 15.51 1.11 11.35
N SER A 39 16.11 0.22 12.15
CA SER A 39 15.32 -0.81 12.85
C SER A 39 14.27 -0.21 13.79
N GLU A 40 14.57 0.94 14.39
CA GLU A 40 13.62 1.66 15.24
C GLU A 40 12.44 2.21 14.43
N ASP A 41 12.71 2.85 13.28
CA ASP A 41 11.65 3.34 12.38
C ASP A 41 10.75 2.21 11.90
N MET A 42 11.34 1.06 11.56
CA MET A 42 10.61 -0.12 11.13
C MET A 42 9.66 -0.63 12.23
N LEU A 43 10.09 -0.60 13.50
CA LEU A 43 9.27 -0.96 14.66
C LEU A 43 8.15 0.05 14.92
N GLN A 44 8.44 1.35 14.83
CA GLN A 44 7.43 2.40 15.00
C GLN A 44 6.32 2.28 13.95
N ILE A 45 6.66 2.00 12.70
CA ILE A 45 5.67 1.82 11.63
C ILE A 45 4.86 0.53 11.86
N ALA A 46 5.50 -0.55 12.31
CA ALA A 46 4.79 -1.80 12.61
C ALA A 46 3.76 -1.63 13.74
N ALA A 47 4.01 -0.77 14.71
CA ALA A 47 3.08 -0.48 15.80
C ALA A 47 1.79 0.24 15.35
N LEU A 48 1.74 0.77 14.13
CA LEU A 48 0.56 1.40 13.55
C LEU A 48 -0.44 0.41 12.95
N ASP A 49 -0.09 -0.88 12.85
CA ASP A 49 -0.97 -1.88 12.26
C ASP A 49 -2.22 -2.14 13.13
N THR A 50 -3.38 -2.10 12.50
CA THR A 50 -4.68 -2.37 13.12
C THR A 50 -5.31 -3.67 12.63
N ALA A 51 -4.63 -4.39 11.73
CA ALA A 51 -5.13 -5.57 11.02
C ALA A 51 -6.51 -5.35 10.36
N THR A 52 -6.86 -4.10 10.07
CA THR A 52 -8.17 -3.70 9.55
C THR A 52 -8.02 -3.16 8.14
N SER A 53 -8.80 -3.71 7.20
CA SER A 53 -8.82 -3.25 5.81
C SER A 53 -9.36 -1.81 5.73
N ALA A 54 -8.68 -0.95 4.97
CA ALA A 54 -9.11 0.43 4.76
C ALA A 54 -10.34 0.58 3.83
N PHE A 55 -10.81 -0.52 3.22
CA PHE A 55 -11.95 -0.51 2.29
C PHE A 55 -13.10 -1.36 2.82
N PHE A 56 -12.91 -2.68 2.84
CA PHE A 56 -13.90 -3.63 3.31
C PHE A 56 -13.24 -5.00 3.62
N SER A 57 -13.96 -5.83 4.37
CA SER A 57 -13.59 -7.23 4.59
C SER A 57 -14.01 -8.08 3.41
N HIS A 58 -13.10 -8.91 2.90
CA HIS A 58 -13.41 -9.89 1.85
C HIS A 58 -14.24 -11.08 2.38
N ARG A 59 -14.43 -11.16 3.70
CA ARG A 59 -15.24 -12.20 4.36
C ARG A 59 -16.66 -11.73 4.66
N ASP A 60 -17.00 -10.49 4.33
CA ASP A 60 -18.36 -9.97 4.47
C ASP A 60 -19.23 -10.47 3.31
N PRO A 61 -20.29 -11.27 3.57
CA PRO A 61 -21.16 -11.79 2.53
C PRO A 61 -21.77 -10.71 1.63
N ALA A 62 -22.11 -9.53 2.19
CA ALA A 62 -22.70 -8.44 1.41
C ALA A 62 -21.71 -7.88 0.36
N MET A 63 -20.42 -7.85 0.71
CA MET A 63 -19.37 -7.39 -0.21
C MET A 63 -19.08 -8.42 -1.31
N VAL A 64 -19.23 -9.72 -1.02
CA VAL A 64 -19.10 -10.80 -2.00
C VAL A 64 -20.24 -10.73 -3.03
N GLU A 65 -21.48 -10.55 -2.58
CA GLU A 65 -22.63 -10.36 -3.46
C GLU A 65 -22.46 -9.12 -4.35
N TRP A 66 -22.01 -8.00 -3.77
CA TRP A 66 -21.76 -6.77 -4.52
C TRP A 66 -20.67 -6.93 -5.59
N LEU A 67 -19.54 -7.59 -5.25
CA LEU A 67 -18.43 -7.80 -6.20
C LEU A 67 -18.81 -8.73 -7.35
N THR A 68 -19.50 -9.84 -7.06
CA THR A 68 -19.88 -10.85 -8.06
C THR A 68 -21.03 -10.38 -8.97
N GLY A 69 -21.87 -9.46 -8.48
CA GLY A 69 -22.94 -8.84 -9.28
C GLY A 69 -22.45 -7.82 -10.32
N ARG A 70 -21.16 -7.46 -10.33
CA ARG A 70 -20.61 -6.48 -11.27
C ARG A 70 -20.58 -7.04 -12.69
N LYS A 71 -21.36 -6.45 -13.59
CA LYS A 71 -21.25 -6.67 -15.04
C LYS A 71 -20.34 -5.60 -15.62
N LEU A 72 -19.25 -6.02 -16.23
CA LEU A 72 -18.28 -5.16 -16.89
C LEU A 72 -18.24 -5.57 -18.36
N ASP A 73 -18.31 -4.59 -19.26
CA ASP A 73 -18.08 -4.76 -20.70
C ASP A 73 -16.61 -4.43 -20.96
N VAL A 74 -15.74 -5.35 -20.56
CA VAL A 74 -14.27 -5.24 -20.58
C VAL A 74 -13.65 -6.47 -21.21
#